data_AF-A0A2G6F6F2-F1
#
_entry.id   AF-A0A2G6F6F2-F1
#
_cell.length_a   1.000
_cell.length_b   1.000
_cell.length_c   1.000
_cell.angle_alpha   90.00
_cell.angle_beta   90.00
_cell.angle_gamma   90.00
#
_symmetry.space_group_name_H-M   'P 1'
#
loop_
_entity.id
_entity.type
_entity.pdbx_description
1 polymer ?
#
loop_
_entity_poly.entity_id
_entity_poly.type
_entity_poly.pdbx_seq_one_letter_code
_entity_poly.pdbx_strand_id
1 'polypeptide(L)'
;MSETNNKSKLVTNVLLWGLLFFGVFSFINSFQKKTPKNETPTVHIQSTTNSITTGNLVEFKIQNGLNKPVVIENICQNTEFFRIANDKRIPVADEVTCLENTSLTVAPNKTAKFSVSEKNAQAFTEAGEYFVVVKTADGQTYESKKFEIETPGFFKKLFRTFISQPMFNALVFLTQTLPGKPFGVAIILLTIVVRLLLFYPNQKAMRSQRALQKLQPKLDEVKKKFKGNQQMIAMKTMELYKTHKVNPMSSCLPMLIQVPVMLGVYYSVKDGMAPHLSHFLYSFQANADLTNVNTHFLFWDLANIPWSTFISSLSVSTAIYLLFPLLVAGAQYIAISLTMNTKQQPTKKGKSSDKQGMAEQMQAMTGMMKYVMPVMIGFFAATFPAALGLYWLTSTIFGIFQQKLVNKQLDEKPEIRKKVS
;
A
#
# COMPACT_ATOMS: atom_id res chain seq x y z
N MET A 1 1.59 26.83 38.42
CA MET A 1 0.24 27.17 37.90
C MET A 1 0.21 27.57 36.41
N SER A 2 1.30 27.46 35.62
CA SER A 2 1.31 27.89 34.20
C SER A 2 1.27 26.77 33.15
N GLU A 3 1.38 25.49 33.54
CA GLU A 3 1.50 24.37 32.59
C GLU A 3 0.14 23.83 32.11
N THR A 4 -0.90 23.97 32.94
CA THR A 4 -2.29 23.59 32.61
C THR A 4 -2.94 24.53 31.60
N ASN A 5 -2.55 25.80 31.59
CA ASN A 5 -3.12 26.81 30.70
C ASN A 5 -2.67 26.63 29.23
N ASN A 6 -1.47 26.08 29.00
CA ASN A 6 -0.94 25.89 27.65
C ASN A 6 -1.50 24.64 26.94
N LYS A 7 -1.76 23.56 27.68
CA LYS A 7 -2.43 22.36 27.14
C LYS A 7 -3.89 22.63 26.77
N SER A 8 -4.60 23.41 27.59
CA SER A 8 -5.96 23.87 27.29
C SER A 8 -5.99 24.68 26.00
N LYS A 9 -5.11 25.68 25.85
CA LYS A 9 -5.02 26.48 24.62
C LYS A 9 -4.66 25.67 23.37
N LEU A 10 -3.81 24.65 23.50
CA LEU A 10 -3.44 23.79 22.38
C LEU A 10 -4.61 22.92 21.92
N VAL A 11 -5.39 22.35 22.85
CA VAL A 11 -6.60 21.58 22.53
C VAL A 11 -7.67 22.48 21.91
N THR A 12 -7.90 23.67 22.47
CA THR A 12 -8.85 24.64 21.93
C THR A 12 -8.46 25.09 20.52
N ASN A 13 -7.17 25.36 20.27
CA ASN A 13 -6.69 25.74 18.94
C ASN A 13 -6.80 24.58 17.93
N VAL A 14 -6.51 23.34 18.33
CA VAL A 14 -6.67 22.16 17.45
C VAL A 14 -8.14 21.95 17.10
N LEU A 15 -9.07 22.15 18.04
CA LEU A 15 -10.51 22.06 17.77
C LEU A 15 -11.00 23.19 16.86
N LEU A 16 -10.54 24.42 17.06
CA LEU A 16 -10.88 25.57 16.23
C LEU A 16 -10.36 25.42 14.79
N TRP A 17 -9.11 24.96 14.63
CA TRP A 17 -8.54 24.65 13.32
C TRP A 17 -9.21 23.43 12.68
N GLY A 18 -9.59 22.43 13.47
CA GLY A 18 -10.36 21.29 12.99
C GLY A 18 -11.73 21.69 12.44
N LEU A 19 -12.47 22.56 13.15
CA LEU A 19 -13.77 23.09 12.73
C LEU A 19 -13.65 24.03 11.53
N LEU A 20 -12.63 24.90 11.48
CA LEU A 20 -12.35 25.74 10.32
C LEU A 20 -11.97 24.90 9.10
N PHE A 21 -11.14 23.87 9.27
CA PHE A 21 -10.77 22.95 8.20
C PHE A 21 -12.00 22.19 7.69
N PHE A 22 -12.86 21.68 8.58
CA PHE A 22 -14.10 21.00 8.20
C PHE A 22 -15.11 21.94 7.52
N GLY A 23 -15.22 23.18 8.01
CA GLY A 23 -16.08 24.22 7.43
C GLY A 23 -15.62 24.64 6.03
N VAL A 24 -14.32 24.90 5.86
CA VAL A 24 -13.71 25.24 4.56
C VAL A 24 -13.76 24.04 3.62
N PHE A 25 -13.51 22.82 4.11
CA PHE A 25 -13.60 21.59 3.31
C PHE A 25 -15.04 21.33 2.84
N SER A 26 -16.04 21.48 3.71
CA SER A 26 -17.46 21.42 3.34
C SER A 26 -17.87 22.55 2.39
N PHE A 27 -17.35 23.76 2.56
CA PHE A 27 -17.62 24.89 1.69
C PHE A 27 -17.00 24.70 0.29
N ILE A 28 -15.76 24.22 0.21
CA ILE A 28 -15.09 23.86 -1.05
C ILE A 28 -15.82 22.70 -1.75
N ASN A 29 -16.30 21.69 -0.99
CA ASN A 29 -17.13 20.62 -1.55
C ASN A 29 -18.52 21.12 -1.99
N SER A 30 -19.04 22.18 -1.40
CA SER A 30 -20.30 22.82 -1.83
C SER A 30 -20.18 23.43 -3.23
N PHE A 31 -19.01 23.99 -3.57
CA PHE A 31 -18.70 24.52 -4.91
C PHE A 31 -18.38 23.45 -5.98
N GLN A 32 -18.32 22.16 -5.61
CA GLN A 32 -18.15 21.05 -6.55
C GLN A 32 -19.47 20.49 -7.09
N LYS A 33 -20.64 21.03 -6.68
CA LYS A 33 -21.91 20.74 -7.37
C LYS A 33 -21.91 21.46 -8.72
N LYS A 34 -21.30 20.83 -9.72
CA LYS A 34 -21.48 21.19 -11.12
C LYS A 34 -22.98 21.17 -11.42
N THR A 35 -23.51 22.31 -11.85
CA THR A 35 -24.82 22.40 -12.49
C THR A 35 -24.84 21.42 -13.68
N PRO A 36 -25.82 20.52 -13.78
CA PRO A 36 -25.94 19.65 -14.94
C PRO A 36 -26.26 20.54 -16.16
N LYS A 37 -25.44 20.46 -17.21
CA LYS A 37 -25.81 20.95 -18.54
C LYS A 37 -27.07 20.18 -18.97
N ASN A 38 -28.01 20.88 -19.61
CA ASN A 38 -29.14 20.29 -20.33
C ASN A 38 -28.60 19.46 -21.51
N GLU A 39 -28.12 18.26 -21.22
CA GLU A 39 -27.91 17.20 -22.19
C GLU A 39 -29.17 16.32 -22.14
N THR A 40 -29.64 15.85 -23.30
CA THR A 40 -30.73 14.88 -23.39
C THR A 40 -30.47 13.72 -22.43
N PRO A 41 -31.48 13.25 -21.66
CA PRO A 41 -31.31 12.18 -20.69
C PRO A 41 -30.82 10.93 -21.42
N THR A 42 -29.54 10.63 -21.26
CA THR A 42 -28.86 9.52 -21.93
C THR A 42 -27.96 8.82 -20.91
N VAL A 43 -27.59 7.58 -21.22
CA VAL A 43 -26.65 6.81 -20.41
C VAL A 43 -25.25 7.16 -20.88
N HIS A 44 -24.40 7.62 -19.96
CA HIS A 44 -23.01 7.92 -20.26
C HIS A 44 -22.09 6.87 -19.63
N ILE A 45 -21.26 6.24 -20.45
CA ILE A 45 -20.23 5.30 -20.00
C ILE A 45 -18.87 5.91 -20.31
N GLN A 46 -17.95 5.85 -19.35
CA GLN A 46 -16.57 6.28 -19.56
C GLN A 46 -15.65 5.49 -18.64
N SER A 47 -14.40 5.28 -19.05
CA SER A 47 -13.39 4.73 -18.15
C SER A 47 -13.15 5.67 -16.97
N THR A 48 -12.75 5.13 -15.81
CA THR A 48 -12.39 5.95 -14.63
C THR A 48 -11.14 6.80 -14.91
N THR A 49 -10.28 6.35 -15.82
CA THR A 49 -9.07 7.03 -16.27
C THR A 49 -8.97 6.99 -17.78
N ASN A 50 -8.61 8.11 -18.41
CA ASN A 50 -8.55 8.23 -19.87
C ASN A 50 -7.38 7.44 -20.50
N SER A 51 -6.32 7.20 -19.74
CA SER A 51 -5.17 6.38 -20.15
C SER A 51 -4.92 5.30 -19.11
N ILE A 52 -4.79 4.04 -19.57
CA ILE A 52 -4.59 2.86 -18.74
C ILE A 52 -3.44 2.05 -19.33
N THR A 53 -2.50 1.61 -18.50
CA THR A 53 -1.45 0.73 -18.99
C THR A 53 -1.94 -0.70 -19.21
N THR A 54 -1.53 -1.34 -20.30
CA THR A 54 -1.76 -2.76 -20.61
C THR A 54 -1.58 -3.66 -19.37
N GLY A 55 -2.48 -4.63 -19.17
CA GLY A 55 -2.48 -5.57 -18.04
C GLY A 55 -3.04 -5.01 -16.73
N ASN A 56 -3.36 -3.72 -16.64
CA ASN A 56 -4.17 -3.21 -15.52
C ASN A 56 -5.66 -3.47 -15.80
N LEU A 57 -6.45 -3.65 -14.73
CA LEU A 57 -7.90 -3.71 -14.83
C LEU A 57 -8.48 -2.37 -15.30
N VAL A 58 -9.33 -2.40 -16.32
CA VAL A 58 -10.08 -1.24 -16.79
C VAL A 58 -11.39 -1.14 -16.01
N GLU A 59 -11.54 -0.04 -15.27
CA GLU A 59 -12.79 0.29 -14.59
C GLU A 59 -13.61 1.30 -15.39
N PHE A 60 -14.92 1.06 -15.47
CA PHE A 60 -15.89 1.93 -16.13
C PHE A 60 -16.83 2.56 -15.09
N LYS A 61 -17.23 3.79 -15.37
CA LYS A 61 -18.27 4.52 -14.67
C LYS A 61 -19.46 4.66 -15.61
N ILE A 62 -20.61 4.14 -15.20
CA ILE A 62 -21.88 4.31 -15.90
C ILE A 62 -22.75 5.32 -15.15
N GLN A 63 -23.25 6.32 -15.86
CA GLN A 63 -24.15 7.34 -15.33
C GLN A 63 -25.49 7.19 -16.02
N ASN A 64 -26.53 6.85 -15.25
CA ASN A 64 -27.87 6.71 -15.76
C ASN A 64 -28.58 8.07 -15.70
N GLY A 65 -28.64 8.78 -16.84
CA GLY A 65 -29.43 10.02 -16.98
C GLY A 65 -30.91 9.79 -17.27
N LEU A 66 -31.36 8.54 -17.37
CA LEU A 66 -32.76 8.21 -17.67
C LEU A 66 -33.63 8.26 -16.41
N ASN A 67 -34.94 8.39 -16.62
CA ASN A 67 -35.96 8.29 -15.57
C ASN A 67 -36.34 6.83 -15.21
N LYS A 68 -35.72 5.85 -15.87
CA LYS A 68 -35.91 4.41 -15.62
C LYS A 68 -34.58 3.76 -15.23
N PRO A 69 -34.59 2.66 -14.44
CA PRO A 69 -33.37 1.94 -14.12
C PRO A 69 -32.74 1.33 -15.38
N VAL A 70 -31.41 1.30 -15.41
CA VAL A 70 -30.63 0.62 -16.44
C VAL A 70 -30.14 -0.69 -15.84
N VAL A 71 -30.51 -1.81 -16.45
CA VAL A 71 -30.16 -3.16 -15.99
C VAL A 71 -29.28 -3.83 -17.04
N ILE A 72 -28.17 -4.38 -16.59
CA ILE A 72 -27.25 -5.22 -17.37
C ILE A 72 -27.27 -6.59 -16.71
N GLU A 73 -27.82 -7.60 -17.38
CA GLU A 73 -28.06 -8.93 -16.79
C GLU A 73 -26.77 -9.67 -16.46
N ASN A 74 -25.82 -9.66 -17.40
CA ASN A 74 -24.46 -10.17 -17.16
C ASN A 74 -23.43 -9.18 -17.74
N ILE A 75 -22.70 -8.50 -16.86
CA ILE A 75 -21.70 -7.51 -17.25
C ILE A 75 -20.65 -8.09 -18.22
N CYS A 76 -20.22 -9.34 -18.02
CA CYS A 76 -19.19 -9.97 -18.85
C CYS A 76 -19.70 -10.36 -20.24
N GLN A 77 -20.90 -10.94 -20.31
CA GLN A 77 -21.49 -11.38 -21.57
C GLN A 77 -22.04 -10.21 -22.39
N ASN A 78 -22.63 -9.21 -21.73
CA ASN A 78 -23.26 -8.06 -22.37
C ASN A 78 -22.31 -6.89 -22.63
N THR A 79 -21.00 -7.04 -22.40
CA THR A 79 -19.99 -6.03 -22.73
C THR A 79 -19.09 -6.54 -23.86
N GLU A 80 -19.04 -5.77 -24.94
CA GLU A 80 -18.19 -6.01 -26.12
C GLU A 80 -17.09 -4.94 -26.20
N PHE A 81 -15.90 -5.35 -26.63
CA PHE A 81 -14.71 -4.49 -26.70
C PHE A 81 -14.36 -4.20 -28.14
N PHE A 82 -14.04 -2.93 -28.42
CA PHE A 82 -13.62 -2.49 -29.73
C PHE A 82 -12.33 -1.70 -29.61
N ARG A 83 -11.40 -2.00 -30.51
CA ARG A 83 -10.20 -1.21 -30.74
C ARG A 83 -10.39 -0.36 -31.98
N ILE A 84 -9.84 0.84 -31.95
CA ILE A 84 -9.78 1.73 -33.10
C ILE A 84 -8.38 1.65 -33.68
N ALA A 85 -8.31 1.25 -34.94
CA ALA A 85 -7.08 1.29 -35.72
C ALA A 85 -7.41 1.79 -37.13
N ASN A 86 -6.66 2.81 -37.59
CA ASN A 86 -6.91 3.47 -38.88
C ASN A 86 -8.37 3.92 -39.05
N ASP A 87 -8.95 4.53 -38.01
CA ASP A 87 -10.35 4.97 -37.94
C ASP A 87 -11.42 3.87 -38.12
N LYS A 88 -11.02 2.60 -38.15
CA LYS A 88 -11.93 1.46 -38.22
C LYS A 88 -12.17 0.88 -36.84
N ARG A 89 -13.43 0.48 -36.60
CA ARG A 89 -13.86 -0.27 -35.42
C ARG A 89 -13.50 -1.74 -35.61
N ILE A 90 -12.55 -2.24 -34.85
CA ILE A 90 -12.11 -3.63 -34.87
C ILE A 90 -12.66 -4.29 -33.61
N PRO A 91 -13.56 -5.30 -33.72
CA PRO A 91 -14.00 -6.05 -32.56
C PRO A 91 -12.80 -6.81 -31.99
N VAL A 92 -12.63 -6.75 -30.67
CA VAL A 92 -11.65 -7.58 -30.00
C VAL A 92 -12.28 -8.96 -29.82
N ALA A 93 -11.69 -9.97 -30.45
CA ALA A 93 -12.19 -11.34 -30.37
C ALA A 93 -11.96 -11.88 -28.96
N ASP A 94 -13.04 -12.11 -28.22
CA ASP A 94 -13.00 -12.69 -26.88
C ASP A 94 -13.54 -14.12 -26.92
N GLU A 95 -12.66 -15.12 -26.99
CA GLU A 95 -13.03 -16.54 -26.77
C GLU A 95 -13.28 -16.87 -25.28
N VAL A 96 -13.36 -15.84 -24.43
CA VAL A 96 -13.49 -15.99 -22.98
C VAL A 96 -14.91 -16.42 -22.61
N THR A 97 -15.02 -17.59 -21.99
CA THR A 97 -16.25 -18.03 -21.33
C THR A 97 -16.42 -17.23 -20.04
N CYS A 98 -17.47 -16.41 -19.96
CA CYS A 98 -17.83 -15.70 -18.74
C CYS A 98 -18.41 -16.67 -17.71
N LEU A 99 -17.71 -16.87 -16.58
CA LEU A 99 -18.08 -17.82 -15.53
C LEU A 99 -18.98 -17.18 -14.47
N GLU A 100 -18.81 -15.88 -14.18
CA GLU A 100 -19.66 -15.17 -13.22
C GLU A 100 -20.90 -14.53 -13.87
N ASN A 101 -22.06 -14.70 -13.22
CA ASN A 101 -23.30 -14.01 -13.53
C ASN A 101 -23.45 -12.75 -12.67
N THR A 102 -22.63 -11.74 -12.96
CA THR A 102 -22.69 -10.46 -12.24
C THR A 102 -23.61 -9.49 -12.98
N SER A 103 -24.83 -9.29 -12.44
CA SER A 103 -25.77 -8.30 -12.92
C SER A 103 -25.51 -6.90 -12.33
N LEU A 104 -25.71 -5.84 -13.10
CA LEU A 104 -25.63 -4.46 -12.63
C LEU A 104 -26.94 -3.72 -12.87
N THR A 105 -27.50 -3.16 -11.80
CA THR A 105 -28.66 -2.26 -11.87
C THR A 105 -28.25 -0.85 -11.44
N VAL A 106 -28.42 0.12 -12.34
CA VAL A 106 -28.14 1.53 -12.11
C VAL A 106 -29.45 2.30 -12.01
N ALA A 107 -29.79 2.77 -10.82
CA ALA A 107 -31.02 3.51 -10.59
C ALA A 107 -31.05 4.85 -11.37
N PRO A 108 -32.24 5.43 -11.63
CA PRO A 108 -32.38 6.73 -12.29
C PRO A 108 -31.52 7.82 -11.64
N ASN A 109 -30.84 8.63 -12.46
CA ASN A 109 -29.96 9.72 -12.02
C ASN A 109 -28.83 9.28 -11.05
N LYS A 110 -28.49 7.99 -11.03
CA LYS A 110 -27.37 7.44 -10.25
C LYS A 110 -26.21 7.05 -11.14
N THR A 111 -25.08 6.87 -10.47
CA THR A 111 -23.84 6.40 -11.06
C THR A 111 -23.48 5.07 -10.42
N ALA A 112 -23.02 4.12 -11.22
CA ALA A 112 -22.35 2.92 -10.74
C ALA A 112 -20.96 2.76 -11.39
N LYS A 113 -20.14 1.91 -10.80
CA LYS A 113 -18.87 1.47 -11.37
C LYS A 113 -18.95 -0.01 -11.70
N PHE A 114 -18.27 -0.44 -12.74
CA PHE A 114 -18.10 -1.85 -13.08
C PHE A 114 -16.78 -2.08 -13.80
N SER A 115 -16.38 -3.34 -13.90
CA SER A 115 -15.25 -3.79 -14.71
C SER A 115 -15.58 -5.17 -15.27
N VAL A 116 -14.87 -5.59 -16.30
CA VAL A 116 -15.02 -6.92 -16.91
C VAL A 116 -13.73 -7.70 -16.68
N SER A 117 -13.51 -8.13 -15.45
CA SER A 117 -12.25 -8.73 -14.99
C SER A 117 -11.84 -9.96 -15.80
N GLU A 118 -12.80 -10.81 -16.17
CA GLU A 118 -12.56 -12.06 -16.90
C GLU A 118 -12.02 -11.84 -18.32
N LYS A 119 -12.54 -10.84 -19.04
CA LYS A 119 -12.10 -10.51 -20.40
C LYS A 119 -10.90 -9.55 -20.44
N ASN A 120 -10.66 -8.79 -19.37
CA ASN A 120 -9.69 -7.68 -19.37
C ASN A 120 -8.28 -8.06 -19.88
N ALA A 121 -7.76 -9.22 -19.46
CA ALA A 121 -6.40 -9.65 -19.82
C ALA A 121 -6.26 -9.97 -21.32
N GLN A 122 -7.33 -10.40 -21.97
CA GLN A 122 -7.36 -10.76 -23.39
C GLN A 122 -7.79 -9.57 -24.26
N ALA A 123 -8.73 -8.76 -23.76
CA ALA A 123 -9.29 -7.62 -24.47
C ALA A 123 -8.28 -6.46 -24.69
N PHE A 124 -7.33 -6.28 -23.77
CA PHE A 124 -6.43 -5.11 -23.75
C PHE A 124 -4.94 -5.48 -23.84
N THR A 125 -4.59 -6.32 -24.81
CA THR A 125 -3.21 -6.83 -25.02
C THR A 125 -2.30 -5.84 -25.76
N GLU A 126 -2.86 -4.98 -26.60
CA GLU A 126 -2.12 -4.04 -27.43
C GLU A 126 -2.42 -2.58 -27.09
N ALA A 127 -1.42 -1.72 -27.28
CA ALA A 127 -1.60 -0.29 -27.13
C ALA A 127 -2.49 0.29 -28.25
N GLY A 128 -3.29 1.29 -27.92
CA GLY A 128 -4.18 1.96 -28.87
C GLY A 128 -5.41 2.55 -28.22
N GLU A 129 -6.32 3.07 -29.05
CA GLU A 129 -7.58 3.65 -28.62
C GLU A 129 -8.67 2.56 -28.60
N TYR A 130 -9.44 2.49 -27.51
CA TYR A 130 -10.51 1.52 -27.29
C TYR A 130 -11.80 2.18 -26.84
N PHE A 131 -12.91 1.50 -27.04
CA PHE A 131 -14.20 1.80 -26.42
C PHE A 131 -14.95 0.50 -26.16
N VAL A 132 -15.93 0.54 -25.27
CA VAL A 132 -16.79 -0.61 -24.97
C VAL A 132 -18.23 -0.33 -25.35
N VAL A 133 -18.94 -1.39 -25.75
CA VAL A 133 -20.37 -1.36 -26.01
C VAL A 133 -21.04 -2.25 -24.98
N VAL A 134 -21.97 -1.67 -24.23
CA VAL A 134 -22.72 -2.37 -23.19
C VAL A 134 -24.15 -2.54 -23.66
N LYS A 135 -24.63 -3.79 -23.65
CA LYS A 135 -26.02 -4.16 -23.95
C LYS A 135 -26.82 -4.25 -22.66
N THR A 136 -27.99 -3.64 -22.63
CA THR A 136 -28.89 -3.67 -21.47
C THR A 136 -30.01 -4.68 -21.65
N ALA A 137 -30.68 -5.02 -20.56
CA ALA A 137 -31.77 -6.01 -20.54
C ALA A 137 -32.95 -5.62 -21.47
N ASP A 138 -33.16 -4.32 -21.70
CA ASP A 138 -34.17 -3.79 -22.63
C ASP A 138 -33.69 -3.74 -24.10
N GLY A 139 -32.55 -4.37 -24.40
CA GLY A 139 -31.99 -4.49 -25.75
C GLY A 139 -31.31 -3.21 -26.27
N GLN A 140 -31.21 -2.16 -25.45
CA GLN A 140 -30.50 -0.93 -25.80
C GLN A 140 -28.98 -1.15 -25.71
N THR A 141 -28.23 -0.41 -26.53
CA THR A 141 -26.77 -0.48 -26.55
C THR A 141 -26.18 0.90 -26.28
N TYR A 142 -25.22 0.96 -25.37
CA TYR A 142 -24.54 2.21 -25.00
C TYR A 142 -23.04 2.09 -25.24
N GLU A 143 -22.50 3.03 -26.01
CA GLU A 143 -21.05 3.12 -26.24
C GLU A 143 -20.39 3.96 -25.15
N SER A 144 -19.20 3.53 -24.72
CA SER A 144 -18.37 4.35 -23.85
C SER A 144 -17.67 5.46 -24.62
N LYS A 145 -17.27 6.51 -23.89
CA LYS A 145 -16.19 7.38 -24.36
C LYS A 145 -14.95 6.55 -24.65
N LYS A 146 -14.21 6.96 -25.66
CA LYS A 146 -12.94 6.35 -26.03
C LYS A 146 -11.90 6.57 -24.93
N PHE A 147 -11.01 5.60 -24.78
CA PHE A 147 -9.90 5.64 -23.82
C PHE A 147 -8.67 4.98 -24.43
N GLU A 148 -7.50 5.28 -23.87
CA GLU A 148 -6.22 4.83 -24.40
C GLU A 148 -5.62 3.72 -23.55
N ILE A 149 -5.13 2.68 -24.21
CA ILE A 149 -4.27 1.66 -23.63
C ILE A 149 -2.82 1.98 -24.00
N GLU A 150 -1.99 2.18 -22.99
CA GLU A 150 -0.56 2.49 -23.15
C GLU A 150 0.33 1.30 -22.80
N THR A 151 1.49 1.22 -23.45
CA THR A 151 2.51 0.23 -23.07
C THR A 151 3.12 0.57 -21.70
N PRO A 152 3.49 -0.43 -20.89
CA PRO A 152 4.15 -0.18 -19.61
C PRO A 152 5.54 0.41 -19.85
N GLY A 153 5.83 1.56 -19.24
CA GLY A 153 7.15 2.15 -19.22
C GLY A 153 8.22 1.22 -18.60
N PHE A 154 9.50 1.51 -18.86
CA PHE A 154 10.64 0.66 -18.49
C PHE A 154 10.61 0.15 -17.05
N PHE A 155 10.47 1.05 -16.06
CA PHE A 155 10.46 0.67 -14.65
C PHE A 155 9.27 -0.21 -14.28
N LYS A 156 8.10 0.03 -14.87
CA LYS A 156 6.90 -0.78 -14.65
C LYS A 156 7.07 -2.18 -15.23
N LYS A 157 7.69 -2.28 -16.42
CA LYS A 157 8.03 -3.58 -17.03
C LYS A 157 9.03 -4.35 -16.16
N LEU A 158 10.09 -3.68 -15.67
CA LEU A 158 11.07 -4.29 -14.77
C LEU A 158 10.41 -4.79 -13.48
N PHE A 159 9.61 -3.94 -12.82
CA PHE A 159 8.92 -4.28 -11.59
C PHE A 159 7.95 -5.44 -11.77
N ARG A 160 7.16 -5.44 -12.85
CA ARG A 160 6.26 -6.54 -13.16
C ARG A 160 7.01 -7.86 -13.38
N THR A 161 8.08 -7.83 -14.17
CA THR A 161 8.84 -9.03 -14.55
C THR A 161 9.61 -9.64 -13.38
N PHE A 162 10.26 -8.80 -12.57
CA PHE A 162 11.17 -9.27 -11.52
C PHE A 162 10.54 -9.34 -10.13
N ILE A 163 9.44 -8.64 -9.89
CA ILE A 163 8.80 -8.57 -8.58
C ILE A 163 7.36 -9.09 -8.64
N SER A 164 6.45 -8.41 -9.35
CA SER A 164 5.02 -8.78 -9.31
C SER A 164 4.75 -10.17 -9.84
N GLN A 165 5.32 -10.52 -11.00
CA GLN A 165 5.07 -11.80 -11.67
C GLN A 165 5.60 -12.99 -10.86
N PRO A 166 6.85 -13.02 -10.37
CA PRO A 166 7.31 -14.10 -9.50
C PRO A 166 6.51 -14.22 -8.21
N MET A 167 6.15 -13.09 -7.60
CA MET A 167 5.39 -13.09 -6.33
C MET A 167 3.96 -13.60 -6.53
N PHE A 168 3.30 -13.19 -7.61
CA PHE A 168 1.98 -13.69 -7.97
C PHE A 168 2.00 -15.19 -8.26
N ASN A 169 2.94 -15.67 -9.07
CA ASN A 169 3.04 -17.11 -9.37
C ASN A 169 3.39 -17.94 -8.14
N ALA A 170 4.29 -17.44 -7.28
CA ALA A 170 4.60 -18.10 -6.01
C ALA A 170 3.37 -18.16 -5.11
N LEU A 171 2.58 -17.08 -5.05
CA LEU A 171 1.32 -17.06 -4.31
C LEU A 171 0.32 -18.08 -4.89
N VAL A 172 0.10 -18.07 -6.21
CA VAL A 172 -0.76 -19.04 -6.91
C VAL A 172 -0.30 -20.46 -6.64
N PHE A 173 1.00 -20.72 -6.71
CA PHE A 173 1.55 -22.04 -6.46
C PHE A 173 1.28 -22.50 -5.03
N LEU A 174 1.54 -21.64 -4.05
CA LEU A 174 1.28 -21.93 -2.64
C LEU A 174 -0.21 -22.12 -2.34
N THR A 175 -1.10 -21.36 -2.98
CA THR A 175 -2.56 -21.53 -2.77
C THR A 175 -3.09 -22.80 -3.41
N GLN A 176 -2.67 -23.14 -4.63
CA GLN A 176 -3.17 -24.33 -5.34
C GLN A 176 -2.62 -25.64 -4.79
N THR A 177 -1.42 -25.64 -4.20
CA THR A 177 -0.77 -26.85 -3.65
C THR A 177 -1.27 -27.22 -2.25
N LEU A 178 -1.81 -26.28 -1.48
CA LEU A 178 -2.29 -26.52 -0.12
C LEU A 178 -3.74 -27.04 -0.10
N PRO A 179 -4.05 -28.04 0.76
CA PRO A 179 -5.42 -28.56 0.88
C PRO A 179 -6.37 -27.47 1.38
N GLY A 180 -7.52 -27.32 0.72
CA GLY A 180 -8.51 -26.29 1.02
C GLY A 180 -8.18 -24.88 0.50
N LYS A 181 -7.12 -24.75 -0.32
CA LYS A 181 -6.67 -23.50 -0.98
C LYS A 181 -6.65 -22.27 -0.04
N PRO A 182 -6.03 -22.34 1.16
CA PRO A 182 -6.10 -21.28 2.16
C PRO A 182 -5.24 -20.08 1.77
N PHE A 183 -5.88 -19.01 1.29
CA PHE A 183 -5.19 -17.81 0.83
C PHE A 183 -4.30 -17.17 1.90
N GLY A 184 -4.78 -17.11 3.14
CA GLY A 184 -4.03 -16.51 4.25
C GLY A 184 -2.74 -17.26 4.60
N VAL A 185 -2.78 -18.59 4.58
CA VAL A 185 -1.59 -19.42 4.85
C VAL A 185 -0.56 -19.25 3.74
N ALA A 186 -1.01 -19.19 2.49
CA ALA A 186 -0.13 -18.94 1.36
C ALA A 186 0.57 -17.57 1.46
N ILE A 187 -0.12 -16.51 1.92
CA ILE A 187 0.50 -15.20 2.18
C ILE A 187 1.58 -15.30 3.26
N ILE A 188 1.30 -15.99 4.38
CA ILE A 188 2.28 -16.18 5.47
C ILE A 188 3.53 -16.90 4.95
N LEU A 189 3.35 -18.00 4.23
CA LEU A 189 4.46 -18.78 3.66
C LEU A 189 5.27 -17.97 2.65
N LEU A 190 4.60 -17.27 1.72
CA LEU A 190 5.24 -16.36 0.78
C LEU A 190 6.08 -15.31 1.51
N THR A 191 5.51 -14.72 2.57
CA THR A 191 6.21 -13.72 3.39
C THR A 191 7.48 -14.29 4.02
N ILE A 192 7.40 -15.51 4.57
CA ILE A 192 8.54 -16.20 5.18
C ILE A 192 9.61 -16.49 4.13
N VAL A 193 9.24 -17.03 2.96
CA VAL A 193 10.17 -17.32 1.85
C VAL A 193 10.91 -16.06 1.41
N VAL A 194 10.18 -14.96 1.19
CA VAL A 194 10.78 -13.68 0.81
C VAL A 194 11.71 -13.14 1.91
N ARG A 195 11.31 -13.26 3.18
CA ARG A 195 12.12 -12.85 4.33
C ARG A 195 13.39 -13.68 4.48
N LEU A 196 13.34 -14.97 4.17
CA LEU A 196 14.50 -15.86 4.15
C LEU A 196 15.46 -15.52 3.00
N LEU A 197 14.94 -15.27 1.80
CA LEU A 197 15.74 -14.81 0.67
C LEU A 197 16.47 -13.49 0.98
N LEU A 198 15.76 -12.56 1.62
CA LEU A 198 16.31 -11.26 2.03
C LEU A 198 17.02 -11.29 3.39
N PHE A 199 17.21 -12.46 4.00
CA PHE A 199 17.73 -12.56 5.36
C PHE A 199 19.13 -11.96 5.47
N TYR A 200 20.04 -12.37 4.58
CA TYR A 200 21.43 -11.92 4.58
C TYR A 200 21.58 -10.39 4.37
N PRO A 201 21.02 -9.77 3.31
CA PRO A 201 21.14 -8.33 3.11
C PRO A 201 20.50 -7.53 4.25
N ASN A 202 19.33 -7.96 4.76
CA ASN A 202 18.68 -7.33 5.91
C ASN A 202 19.57 -7.42 7.15
N GLN A 203 20.22 -8.56 7.39
CA GLN A 203 21.11 -8.73 8.53
C GLN A 203 22.32 -7.78 8.46
N LYS A 204 22.90 -7.58 7.26
CA LYS A 204 23.98 -6.61 7.04
C LYS A 204 23.51 -5.18 7.32
N ALA A 205 22.33 -4.81 6.83
CA ALA A 205 21.74 -3.49 7.07
C ALA A 205 21.54 -3.23 8.58
N MET A 206 20.97 -4.19 9.30
CA MET A 206 20.71 -4.10 10.75
C MET A 206 22.00 -3.98 11.58
N ARG A 207 23.07 -4.70 11.20
CA ARG A 207 24.38 -4.57 11.83
C ARG A 207 24.96 -3.16 11.63
N SER A 208 24.87 -2.62 10.42
CA SER A 208 25.33 -1.25 10.15
C SER A 208 24.49 -0.20 10.88
N GLN A 209 23.19 -0.40 11.01
CA GLN A 209 22.31 0.47 11.80
C GLN A 209 22.70 0.48 13.28
N ARG A 210 23.04 -0.69 13.84
CA ARG A 210 23.56 -0.80 15.21
C ARG A 210 24.91 -0.12 15.39
N ALA A 211 25.79 -0.17 14.39
CA ALA A 211 27.06 0.57 14.41
C ALA A 211 26.83 2.09 14.46
N LEU A 212 25.89 2.61 13.66
CA LEU A 212 25.50 4.03 13.69
C LEU A 212 24.98 4.46 15.08
N GLN A 213 24.16 3.63 15.72
CA GLN A 213 23.68 3.92 17.08
C GLN A 213 24.80 4.03 18.11
N LYS A 214 25.87 3.22 17.98
CA LYS A 214 27.04 3.30 18.85
C LYS A 214 27.85 4.59 18.62
N LEU A 215 27.74 5.20 17.43
CA LEU A 215 28.37 6.49 17.11
C LEU A 215 27.56 7.70 17.56
N GLN A 216 26.28 7.52 17.89
CA GLN A 216 25.38 8.57 18.36
C GLN A 216 25.99 9.49 19.45
N PRO A 217 26.64 9.00 20.52
CA PRO A 217 27.25 9.89 21.52
C PRO A 217 28.38 10.76 20.94
N LYS A 218 29.20 10.21 20.04
CA LYS A 218 30.28 10.96 19.36
C LYS A 218 29.73 11.98 18.36
N LEU A 219 28.62 11.66 17.70
CA LEU A 219 27.89 12.62 16.86
C LEU A 219 27.36 13.78 17.70
N ASP A 220 26.86 13.51 18.89
CA ASP A 220 26.37 14.55 19.81
C ASP A 220 27.54 15.45 20.30
N GLU A 221 28.74 14.90 20.51
CA GLU A 221 29.95 15.67 20.82
C GLU A 221 30.38 16.57 19.65
N VAL A 222 30.41 16.05 18.42
CA VAL A 222 30.72 16.84 17.21
C VAL A 222 29.73 18.01 17.08
N LYS A 223 28.44 17.74 17.25
CA LYS A 223 27.39 18.77 17.20
C LYS A 223 27.57 19.83 18.28
N LYS A 224 27.98 19.44 19.50
CA LYS A 224 28.28 20.37 20.60
C LYS A 224 29.50 21.23 20.29
N LYS A 225 30.58 20.62 19.77
CA LYS A 225 31.86 21.30 19.50
C LYS A 225 31.76 22.35 18.39
N PHE A 226 30.95 22.10 17.37
CA PHE A 226 30.80 22.98 16.20
C PHE A 226 29.43 23.66 16.14
N LYS A 227 28.80 23.90 17.29
CA LYS A 227 27.48 24.54 17.39
C LYS A 227 27.46 25.86 16.60
N GLY A 228 26.45 26.03 15.74
CA GLY A 228 26.29 27.23 14.90
C GLY A 228 26.97 27.15 13.53
N ASN A 229 27.84 26.17 13.28
CA ASN A 229 28.48 25.95 11.98
C ASN A 229 28.01 24.63 11.35
N GLN A 230 26.92 24.69 10.58
CA GLN A 230 26.31 23.50 9.95
C GLN A 230 27.26 22.80 8.96
N GLN A 231 28.10 23.56 8.26
CA GLN A 231 29.08 22.99 7.32
C GLN A 231 30.13 22.13 8.07
N MET A 232 30.67 22.64 9.17
CA MET A 232 31.62 21.89 10.00
C MET A 232 30.98 20.68 10.65
N ILE A 233 29.73 20.79 11.13
CA ILE A 233 28.98 19.66 11.67
C ILE A 233 28.81 18.57 10.61
N ALA A 234 28.41 18.92 9.39
CA ALA A 234 28.24 17.97 8.30
C ALA A 234 29.56 17.29 7.91
N MET A 235 30.64 18.07 7.75
CA MET A 235 31.98 17.58 7.39
C MET A 235 32.52 16.61 8.45
N LYS A 236 32.51 17.02 9.73
CA LYS A 236 33.03 16.20 10.84
C LYS A 236 32.15 14.98 11.12
N THR A 237 30.84 15.07 10.88
CA THR A 237 29.94 13.90 10.92
C THR A 237 30.32 12.88 9.84
N MET A 238 30.57 13.34 8.61
CA MET A 238 30.97 12.44 7.52
C MET A 238 32.38 11.85 7.74
N GLU A 239 33.31 12.64 8.27
CA GLU A 239 34.64 12.17 8.67
C GLU A 239 34.55 11.10 9.77
N LEU A 240 33.68 11.31 10.77
CA LEU A 240 33.41 10.32 11.81
C LEU A 240 32.85 9.01 11.22
N TYR A 241 31.94 9.09 10.25
CA TYR A 241 31.43 7.89 9.57
C TYR A 241 32.52 7.16 8.76
N LYS A 242 33.39 7.90 8.07
CA LYS A 242 34.50 7.34 7.29
C LYS A 242 35.56 6.68 8.18
N THR A 243 35.97 7.36 9.25
CA THR A 243 36.97 6.84 10.21
C THR A 243 36.49 5.57 10.91
N HIS A 244 35.20 5.47 11.21
CA HIS A 244 34.59 4.25 11.77
C HIS A 244 34.06 3.25 10.73
N LYS A 245 34.26 3.51 9.42
CA LYS A 245 33.82 2.64 8.32
C LYS A 245 32.33 2.27 8.37
N VAL A 246 31.48 3.19 8.84
CA VAL A 246 30.02 2.98 8.95
C VAL A 246 29.32 3.74 7.83
N ASN A 247 28.38 3.09 7.14
CA ASN A 247 27.60 3.71 6.08
C ASN A 247 26.25 4.27 6.61
N PRO A 248 26.00 5.59 6.53
CA PRO A 248 24.73 6.19 6.96
C PRO A 248 23.51 5.70 6.16
N MET A 249 23.70 5.32 4.88
CA MET A 249 22.62 4.82 4.01
C MET A 249 22.10 3.44 4.42
N SER A 250 22.83 2.70 5.25
CA SER A 250 22.36 1.41 5.74
C SER A 250 21.12 1.51 6.62
N SER A 251 20.83 2.70 7.18
CA SER A 251 19.61 2.91 7.99
C SER A 251 18.34 2.99 7.15
N CYS A 252 18.41 3.45 5.89
CA CYS A 252 17.26 3.50 4.98
C CYS A 252 17.19 2.29 4.03
N LEU A 253 18.28 1.54 3.92
CA LEU A 253 18.36 0.34 3.06
C LEU A 253 17.22 -0.68 3.31
N PRO A 254 16.82 -1.00 4.57
CA PRO A 254 15.70 -1.91 4.80
C PRO A 254 14.40 -1.38 4.18
N MET A 255 14.16 -0.07 4.24
CA MET A 255 12.97 0.55 3.65
C MET A 255 13.01 0.50 2.12
N LEU A 256 14.17 0.76 1.51
CA LEU A 256 14.34 0.70 0.05
C LEU A 256 14.11 -0.71 -0.51
N ILE A 257 14.52 -1.75 0.23
CA ILE A 257 14.25 -3.15 -0.14
C ILE A 257 12.79 -3.51 0.15
N GLN A 258 12.22 -3.00 1.25
CA GLN A 258 10.87 -3.32 1.70
C GLN A 258 9.78 -2.77 0.76
N VAL A 259 9.93 -1.56 0.22
CA VAL A 259 8.90 -0.92 -0.61
C VAL A 259 8.58 -1.73 -1.87
N PRO A 260 9.55 -2.16 -2.70
CA PRO A 260 9.27 -3.01 -3.86
C PRO A 260 8.59 -4.32 -3.48
N VAL A 261 9.05 -4.98 -2.42
CA VAL A 261 8.45 -6.24 -1.95
C VAL A 261 7.00 -6.04 -1.52
N MET A 262 6.74 -5.00 -0.73
CA MET A 262 5.40 -4.66 -0.27
C MET A 262 4.47 -4.36 -1.44
N LEU A 263 4.93 -3.58 -2.42
CA LEU A 263 4.17 -3.32 -3.64
C LEU A 263 3.92 -4.62 -4.43
N GLY A 264 4.91 -5.53 -4.46
CA GLY A 264 4.78 -6.83 -5.12
C GLY A 264 3.66 -7.67 -4.50
N VAL A 265 3.64 -7.78 -3.16
CA VAL A 265 2.55 -8.46 -2.45
C VAL A 265 1.23 -7.74 -2.72
N TYR A 266 1.20 -6.41 -2.55
CA TYR A 266 -0.01 -5.61 -2.76
C TYR A 266 -0.62 -5.87 -4.15
N TYR A 267 0.16 -5.76 -5.24
CA TYR A 267 -0.34 -6.03 -6.59
C TYR A 267 -0.71 -7.49 -6.82
N SER A 268 -0.16 -8.43 -6.05
CA SER A 268 -0.52 -9.84 -6.12
C SER A 268 -1.82 -10.18 -5.37
N VAL A 269 -2.18 -9.40 -4.33
CA VAL A 269 -3.30 -9.71 -3.43
C VAL A 269 -4.46 -8.72 -3.51
N LYS A 270 -4.27 -7.51 -4.07
CA LYS A 270 -5.25 -6.41 -3.98
C LYS A 270 -6.62 -6.75 -4.57
N ASP A 271 -6.65 -7.68 -5.53
CA ASP A 271 -7.87 -8.14 -6.19
C ASP A 271 -8.13 -9.64 -5.94
N GLY A 272 -7.58 -10.23 -4.87
CA GLY A 272 -7.95 -11.59 -4.45
C GLY A 272 -7.69 -12.70 -5.48
N MET A 273 -6.54 -12.67 -6.17
CA MET A 273 -6.24 -13.55 -7.32
C MET A 273 -7.25 -13.43 -8.48
N ALA A 274 -7.77 -12.23 -8.76
CA ALA A 274 -8.75 -12.04 -9.83
C ALA A 274 -8.29 -12.51 -11.24
N PRO A 275 -9.23 -12.95 -12.11
CA PRO A 275 -8.94 -13.44 -13.46
C PRO A 275 -8.14 -12.49 -14.36
N HIS A 276 -8.28 -11.18 -14.21
CA HIS A 276 -7.51 -10.20 -15.00
C HIS A 276 -5.99 -10.27 -14.75
N LEU A 277 -5.55 -10.91 -13.66
CA LEU A 277 -4.15 -11.17 -13.34
C LEU A 277 -3.59 -12.43 -14.02
N SER A 278 -4.41 -13.15 -14.79
CA SER A 278 -3.98 -14.35 -15.55
C SER A 278 -2.78 -14.11 -16.47
N HIS A 279 -2.62 -12.90 -17.00
CA HIS A 279 -1.45 -12.50 -17.81
C HIS A 279 -0.13 -12.54 -17.03
N PHE A 280 -0.16 -12.58 -15.69
CA PHE A 280 1.03 -12.81 -14.87
C PHE A 280 1.38 -14.29 -14.74
N LEU A 281 0.48 -15.23 -15.02
CA LEU A 281 0.77 -16.65 -14.85
C LEU A 281 1.89 -17.12 -15.78
N TYR A 282 2.79 -17.95 -15.26
CA TYR A 282 3.72 -18.67 -16.10
C TYR A 282 3.01 -19.78 -16.87
N SER A 283 3.60 -20.20 -17.99
CA SER A 283 3.02 -21.23 -18.87
C SER A 283 2.66 -22.53 -18.14
N PHE A 284 3.48 -22.95 -17.18
CA PHE A 284 3.22 -24.15 -16.37
C PHE A 284 2.09 -24.01 -15.35
N GLN A 285 1.62 -22.78 -15.09
CA GLN A 285 0.48 -22.45 -14.24
C GLN A 285 -0.69 -21.84 -15.04
N ALA A 286 -0.67 -21.90 -16.38
CA ALA A 286 -1.67 -21.23 -17.23
C ALA A 286 -3.11 -21.67 -16.95
N ASN A 287 -3.31 -22.91 -16.51
CA ASN A 287 -4.63 -23.48 -16.18
C ASN A 287 -4.99 -23.38 -14.68
N ALA A 288 -4.27 -22.56 -13.91
CA ALA A 288 -4.59 -22.37 -12.50
C ALA A 288 -5.96 -21.70 -12.33
N ASP A 289 -6.84 -22.32 -11.54
CA ASP A 289 -8.14 -21.75 -11.23
C ASP A 289 -8.00 -20.59 -10.25
N LEU A 290 -8.15 -19.38 -10.79
CA LEU A 290 -8.07 -18.11 -10.09
C LEU A 290 -9.39 -17.70 -9.41
N THR A 291 -10.50 -18.37 -9.71
CA THR A 291 -11.85 -17.97 -9.27
C THR A 291 -12.25 -18.54 -7.91
N ASN A 292 -11.78 -19.75 -7.58
CA ASN A 292 -12.16 -20.46 -6.35
C ASN A 292 -11.07 -20.43 -5.29
N VAL A 293 -10.78 -19.25 -4.74
CA VAL A 293 -9.78 -19.07 -3.67
C VAL A 293 -10.48 -18.76 -2.35
N ASN A 294 -10.15 -19.52 -1.30
CA ASN A 294 -10.68 -19.26 0.04
C ASN A 294 -9.92 -18.08 0.68
N THR A 295 -10.52 -16.89 0.62
CA THR A 295 -9.98 -15.66 1.21
C THR A 295 -10.19 -15.55 2.72
N HIS A 296 -11.00 -16.42 3.32
CA HIS A 296 -11.18 -16.44 4.76
C HIS A 296 -9.94 -16.97 5.48
N PHE A 297 -9.52 -16.23 6.50
CA PHE A 297 -8.44 -16.62 7.38
C PHE A 297 -8.83 -16.26 8.82
N LEU A 298 -8.99 -17.29 9.65
CA LEU A 298 -9.53 -17.16 11.00
C LEU A 298 -10.90 -16.48 10.97
N PHE A 299 -11.03 -15.30 11.59
CA PHE A 299 -12.29 -14.55 11.69
C PHE A 299 -12.48 -13.51 10.59
N TRP A 300 -11.53 -13.39 9.65
CA TRP A 300 -11.48 -12.30 8.67
C TRP A 300 -11.54 -12.82 7.25
N ASP A 301 -12.22 -12.08 6.39
CA ASP A 301 -12.01 -12.14 4.95
C ASP A 301 -10.83 -11.23 4.57
N LEU A 302 -9.79 -11.82 3.99
CA LEU A 302 -8.57 -11.12 3.63
C LEU A 302 -8.71 -10.19 2.42
N ALA A 303 -9.76 -10.36 1.60
CA ALA A 303 -10.03 -9.46 0.48
C ALA A 303 -10.62 -8.12 0.95
N ASN A 304 -11.29 -8.11 2.11
CA ASN A 304 -11.94 -6.92 2.63
C ASN A 304 -10.96 -5.88 3.16
N ILE A 305 -11.36 -4.61 3.05
CA ILE A 305 -10.63 -3.48 3.62
C ILE A 305 -11.18 -3.24 5.05
N PRO A 306 -10.35 -3.34 6.10
CA PRO A 306 -10.83 -3.28 7.48
C PRO A 306 -11.60 -2.00 7.83
N TRP A 307 -11.09 -0.85 7.42
CA TRP A 307 -11.69 0.44 7.71
C TRP A 307 -13.06 0.59 7.05
N SER A 308 -13.18 0.27 5.76
CA SER A 308 -14.44 0.39 5.02
C SER A 308 -15.51 -0.56 5.58
N THR A 309 -15.11 -1.79 5.90
CA THR A 309 -16.00 -2.82 6.45
C THR A 309 -16.56 -2.42 7.81
N PHE A 310 -15.72 -1.79 8.65
CA PHE A 310 -16.16 -1.27 9.93
C PHE A 310 -17.09 -0.06 9.78
N ILE A 311 -16.71 0.95 8.99
CA ILE A 311 -17.52 2.19 8.89
C ILE A 311 -18.85 1.97 8.15
N SER A 312 -18.95 0.96 7.27
CA SER A 312 -20.19 0.70 6.53
C SER A 312 -21.29 0.10 7.41
N SER A 313 -20.92 -0.66 8.44
CA SER A 313 -21.88 -1.29 9.36
C SER A 313 -21.91 -0.66 10.75
N LEU A 314 -20.80 -0.05 11.20
CA LEU A 314 -20.60 0.47 12.56
C LEU A 314 -21.01 -0.54 13.65
N SER A 315 -20.87 -1.84 13.38
CA SER A 315 -21.30 -2.94 14.24
C SER A 315 -20.12 -3.54 15.00
N VAL A 316 -20.39 -4.05 16.20
CA VAL A 316 -19.43 -4.82 17.00
C VAL A 316 -18.91 -6.03 16.22
N SER A 317 -19.76 -6.66 15.40
CA SER A 317 -19.37 -7.79 14.54
C SER A 317 -18.28 -7.40 13.54
N THR A 318 -18.36 -6.21 12.96
CA THR A 318 -17.36 -5.68 12.00
C THR A 318 -16.13 -5.07 12.69
N ALA A 319 -16.22 -4.73 13.97
CA ALA A 319 -15.10 -4.18 14.73
C ALA A 319 -13.92 -5.15 14.84
N ILE A 320 -14.16 -6.46 14.74
CA ILE A 320 -13.10 -7.47 14.72
C ILE A 320 -12.09 -7.24 13.60
N TYR A 321 -12.51 -6.66 12.46
CA TYR A 321 -11.61 -6.33 11.34
C TYR A 321 -10.54 -5.30 11.72
N LEU A 322 -10.79 -4.44 12.72
CA LEU A 322 -9.81 -3.47 13.20
C LEU A 322 -8.68 -4.09 14.04
N LEU A 323 -8.81 -5.37 14.44
CA LEU A 323 -7.76 -6.05 15.19
C LEU A 323 -6.46 -6.16 14.38
N PHE A 324 -6.54 -6.44 13.08
CA PHE A 324 -5.35 -6.54 12.21
C PHE A 324 -4.52 -5.24 12.21
N PRO A 325 -5.09 -4.06 11.89
CA PRO A 325 -4.41 -2.77 11.99
C PRO A 325 -3.74 -2.52 13.35
N LEU A 326 -4.43 -2.87 14.44
CA LEU A 326 -3.91 -2.69 15.81
C LEU A 326 -2.74 -3.62 16.09
N LEU A 327 -2.82 -4.89 15.68
CA LEU A 327 -1.74 -5.85 15.80
C LEU A 327 -0.51 -5.42 14.99
N VAL A 328 -0.71 -4.94 13.76
CA VAL A 328 0.36 -4.41 12.91
C VAL A 328 1.03 -3.21 13.57
N ALA A 329 0.24 -2.24 14.07
CA ALA A 329 0.78 -1.08 14.77
C ALA A 329 1.55 -1.47 16.05
N GLY A 330 1.00 -2.38 16.86
CA GLY A 330 1.66 -2.89 18.06
C GLY A 330 2.98 -3.60 17.75
N ALA A 331 2.97 -4.50 16.78
CA ALA A 331 4.17 -5.20 16.31
C ALA A 331 5.21 -4.20 15.78
N GLN A 332 4.79 -3.20 14.99
CA GLN A 332 5.68 -2.18 14.45
C GLN A 332 6.30 -1.32 15.56
N TYR A 333 5.52 -0.96 16.58
CA TYR A 333 6.02 -0.25 17.75
C TYR A 333 7.10 -1.05 18.48
N ILE A 334 6.88 -2.36 18.67
CA ILE A 334 7.86 -3.26 19.29
C ILE A 334 9.12 -3.35 18.42
N ALA A 335 8.97 -3.51 17.10
CA ALA A 335 10.10 -3.58 16.16
C ALA A 335 10.97 -2.33 16.21
N ILE A 336 10.37 -1.13 16.17
CA ILE A 336 11.09 0.14 16.26
C ILE A 336 11.75 0.29 17.64
N SER A 337 11.05 -0.07 18.70
CA SER A 337 11.59 0.00 20.08
C SER A 337 12.78 -0.93 20.30
N LEU A 338 12.80 -2.12 19.69
CA LEU A 338 13.95 -3.03 19.74
C LEU A 338 15.14 -2.54 18.92
N THR A 339 14.86 -1.75 17.89
CA THR A 339 15.89 -1.17 17.04
C THR A 339 16.54 0.00 17.76
N MET A 340 15.76 0.86 18.42
CA MET A 340 16.25 2.00 19.17
C MET A 340 16.52 1.64 20.64
N ASN A 341 17.74 1.22 20.97
CA ASN A 341 18.16 1.17 22.38
C ASN A 341 18.34 2.60 22.89
N THR A 342 17.25 3.21 23.32
CA THR A 342 17.23 4.50 24.02
C THR A 342 17.82 4.33 25.43
N LYS A 343 19.14 4.10 25.52
CA LYS A 343 19.92 4.64 26.63
C LYS A 343 20.40 6.02 26.21
N GLN A 344 19.45 6.93 25.95
CA GLN A 344 19.76 8.34 26.03
C GLN A 344 20.09 8.61 27.49
N GLN A 345 21.34 8.98 27.78
CA GLN A 345 21.66 9.51 29.10
C GLN A 345 20.65 10.62 29.42
N PRO A 346 20.06 10.64 30.62
CA PRO A 346 19.28 11.79 31.03
C PRO A 346 20.25 12.97 31.08
N THR A 347 20.17 13.87 30.10
CA THR A 347 20.80 15.18 30.22
C THR A 347 20.10 15.84 31.40
N LYS A 348 20.79 15.88 32.55
CA LYS A 348 20.36 16.59 33.75
C LYS A 348 19.78 17.94 33.31
N LYS A 349 18.54 18.24 33.74
CA LYS A 349 17.87 19.53 33.58
C LYS A 349 18.72 20.62 34.24
N GLY A 350 19.74 21.11 33.54
CA GLY A 350 20.47 22.32 33.87
C GLY A 350 19.85 23.46 33.07
N LYS A 351 19.27 24.44 33.78
CA LYS A 351 18.73 25.68 33.22
C LYS A 351 19.78 26.39 32.37
N SER A 352 19.65 26.32 31.06
CA SER A 352 20.27 27.25 30.10
C SER A 352 19.48 27.15 28.78
N SER A 353 18.81 28.23 28.41
CA SER A 353 17.81 28.35 27.35
C SER A 353 18.30 28.02 25.93
N ASP A 354 19.62 28.03 25.68
CA ASP A 354 20.19 27.78 24.36
C ASP A 354 20.55 26.31 24.05
N LYS A 355 20.35 25.39 24.99
CA LYS A 355 20.70 23.96 24.83
C LYS A 355 19.61 23.12 24.15
N GLN A 356 18.43 23.69 23.89
CA GLN A 356 17.23 22.94 23.54
C GLN A 356 17.06 22.67 22.04
N GLY A 357 17.18 23.66 21.15
CA GLY A 357 16.65 23.55 19.77
C GLY A 357 17.04 22.31 18.94
N MET A 358 18.32 21.91 18.90
CA MET A 358 18.77 20.85 17.97
C MET A 358 18.80 19.43 18.59
N ALA A 359 19.05 19.32 19.91
CA ALA A 359 18.94 18.05 20.62
C ALA A 359 17.47 17.64 20.75
N GLU A 360 16.60 18.63 20.95
CA GLU A 360 15.14 18.49 20.91
C GLU A 360 14.66 18.11 19.51
N GLN A 361 15.22 18.66 18.43
CA GLN A 361 14.91 18.24 17.06
C GLN A 361 15.23 16.75 16.80
N MET A 362 16.37 16.25 17.28
CA MET A 362 16.74 14.84 17.10
C MET A 362 15.91 13.90 17.98
N GLN A 363 15.61 14.31 19.22
CA GLN A 363 14.69 13.59 20.10
C GLN A 363 13.27 13.58 19.55
N ALA A 364 12.80 14.69 18.98
CA ALA A 364 11.50 14.82 18.32
C ALA A 364 11.42 13.89 17.09
N MET A 365 12.46 13.82 16.27
CA MET A 365 12.53 12.90 15.13
C MET A 365 12.48 11.43 15.59
N THR A 366 13.20 11.09 16.67
CA THR A 366 13.19 9.75 17.26
C THR A 366 11.82 9.40 17.86
N GLY A 367 11.20 10.35 18.57
CA GLY A 367 9.86 10.21 19.14
C GLY A 367 8.78 10.06 18.06
N MET A 368 8.86 10.84 16.98
CA MET A 368 7.97 10.72 15.83
C MET A 368 8.09 9.32 15.20
N MET A 369 9.30 8.83 14.97
CA MET A 369 9.49 7.48 14.41
C MET A 369 8.96 6.39 15.36
N LYS A 370 9.13 6.54 16.68
CA LYS A 370 8.66 5.55 17.66
C LYS A 370 7.14 5.53 17.80
N TYR A 371 6.47 6.67 17.80
CA TYR A 371 5.03 6.75 18.12
C TYR A 371 4.14 7.02 16.90
N VAL A 372 4.55 7.89 15.98
CA VAL A 372 3.74 8.27 14.82
C VAL A 372 3.81 7.21 13.73
N MET A 373 5.00 6.66 13.46
CA MET A 373 5.16 5.69 12.37
C MET A 373 4.34 4.40 12.56
N PRO A 374 4.29 3.77 13.75
CA PRO A 374 3.43 2.60 13.96
C PRO A 374 1.94 2.91 13.78
N VAL A 375 1.47 4.07 14.25
CA VAL A 375 0.08 4.49 14.07
C VAL A 375 -0.25 4.69 12.59
N MET A 376 0.65 5.33 11.85
CA MET A 376 0.51 5.52 10.39
C MET A 376 0.49 4.18 9.64
N ILE A 377 1.35 3.22 10.00
CA ILE A 377 1.35 1.89 9.40
C ILE A 377 0.07 1.12 9.77
N GLY A 378 -0.41 1.25 11.01
CA GLY A 378 -1.73 0.73 11.40
C GLY A 378 -2.86 1.32 10.56
N PHE A 379 -2.87 2.64 10.35
CA PHE A 379 -3.84 3.30 9.48
C PHE A 379 -3.76 2.78 8.03
N PHE A 380 -2.57 2.56 7.48
CA PHE A 380 -2.43 1.93 6.16
C PHE A 380 -2.96 0.49 6.16
N ALA A 381 -2.62 -0.32 7.16
CA ALA A 381 -3.17 -1.66 7.30
C ALA A 381 -4.72 -1.68 7.44
N ALA A 382 -5.33 -0.57 7.90
CA ALA A 382 -6.78 -0.43 7.95
C ALA A 382 -7.40 -0.02 6.61
N THR A 383 -6.67 0.72 5.77
CA THR A 383 -7.18 1.29 4.51
C THR A 383 -6.88 0.45 3.27
N PHE A 384 -5.98 -0.52 3.38
CA PHE A 384 -5.70 -1.52 2.34
C PHE A 384 -6.39 -2.86 2.66
N PRO A 385 -6.47 -3.80 1.68
CA PRO A 385 -7.01 -5.14 1.91
C PRO A 385 -6.30 -5.84 3.07
N ALA A 386 -7.06 -6.56 3.90
CA ALA A 386 -6.55 -7.23 5.11
C ALA A 386 -5.42 -8.25 4.81
N ALA A 387 -5.39 -8.82 3.59
CA ALA A 387 -4.26 -9.60 3.07
C ALA A 387 -2.90 -8.88 3.21
N LEU A 388 -2.86 -7.58 2.93
CA LEU A 388 -1.64 -6.77 3.08
C LEU A 388 -1.30 -6.54 4.56
N GLY A 389 -2.32 -6.39 5.42
CA GLY A 389 -2.15 -6.35 6.88
C GLY A 389 -1.52 -7.63 7.43
N LEU A 390 -1.97 -8.80 6.97
CA LEU A 390 -1.42 -10.10 7.34
C LEU A 390 0.04 -10.25 6.91
N TYR A 391 0.36 -9.82 5.68
CA TYR A 391 1.74 -9.71 5.21
C TYR A 391 2.57 -8.83 6.15
N TRP A 392 2.13 -7.60 6.44
CA TRP A 392 2.85 -6.68 7.32
C TRP A 392 3.11 -7.28 8.69
N LEU A 393 2.09 -7.86 9.32
CA LEU A 393 2.22 -8.46 10.64
C LEU A 393 3.27 -9.58 10.65
N THR A 394 3.15 -10.52 9.72
CA THR A 394 4.09 -11.66 9.58
C THR A 394 5.51 -11.17 9.32
N SER A 395 5.65 -10.21 8.41
CA SER A 395 6.91 -9.60 8.01
C SER A 395 7.59 -8.86 9.18
N THR A 396 6.82 -8.16 10.01
CA THR A 396 7.31 -7.45 11.20
C THR A 396 7.68 -8.41 12.33
N ILE A 397 6.91 -9.47 12.56
CA ILE A 397 7.25 -10.53 13.53
C ILE A 397 8.59 -11.17 13.16
N PHE A 398 8.79 -11.51 11.89
CA PHE A 398 10.07 -12.02 11.40
C PHE A 398 11.20 -11.00 11.62
N GLY A 399 10.96 -9.73 11.30
CA GLY A 399 11.92 -8.65 11.53
C GLY A 399 12.31 -8.48 12.99
N ILE A 400 11.36 -8.61 13.92
CA ILE A 400 11.61 -8.61 15.37
C ILE A 400 12.52 -9.77 15.76
N PHE A 401 12.24 -10.98 15.28
CA PHE A 401 13.08 -12.15 15.51
C PHE A 401 14.51 -11.91 15.00
N GLN A 402 14.63 -11.42 13.76
CA GLN A 402 15.93 -11.09 13.16
C GLN A 402 16.68 -10.01 13.95
N GLN A 403 15.98 -8.98 14.44
CA GLN A 403 16.57 -7.91 15.25
C GLN A 403 17.10 -8.44 16.57
N LYS A 404 16.35 -9.28 17.26
CA LYS A 404 16.79 -9.93 18.50
C LYS A 404 18.04 -10.77 18.28
N LEU A 405 18.08 -11.55 17.20
CA LEU A 405 19.25 -12.36 16.82
C LEU A 405 20.48 -11.47 16.58
N VAL A 406 20.33 -10.38 15.82
CA VAL A 406 21.44 -9.44 15.53
C VAL A 406 21.92 -8.74 16.80
N ASN A 407 21.01 -8.30 17.67
CA ASN A 407 21.37 -7.64 18.93
C ASN A 407 22.20 -8.59 19.80
N LYS A 408 21.72 -9.82 19.99
CA LYS A 408 22.41 -10.86 20.78
C LYS A 408 23.83 -11.11 20.25
N GLN A 409 23.99 -11.27 18.93
CA GLN A 409 25.31 -11.49 18.31
C GLN A 409 26.30 -10.33 18.55
N LEU A 410 25.81 -9.09 18.58
CA LEU A 410 26.62 -7.88 18.75
C LEU A 410 26.95 -7.57 20.21
N ASP A 411 26.11 -8.03 21.14
CA ASP A 411 26.28 -7.81 22.58
C ASP A 411 27.15 -8.92 23.23
N GLU A 412 27.08 -10.17 22.74
CA GLU A 412 27.81 -11.32 23.34
C GLU A 412 29.22 -11.57 22.79
N LYS A 413 29.56 -11.12 21.57
CA LYS A 413 30.87 -11.42 20.93
C LYS A 413 31.74 -10.17 20.72
N PRO A 414 32.73 -9.89 21.60
CA PRO A 414 33.58 -8.68 21.51
C PRO A 414 34.48 -8.64 20.26
N GLU A 415 34.79 -9.77 19.62
CA GLU A 415 35.57 -9.80 18.37
C GLU A 415 34.78 -9.28 17.16
N ILE A 416 33.48 -9.59 17.09
CA ILE A 416 32.58 -9.06 16.06
C ILE A 416 32.36 -7.56 16.29
N ARG A 417 32.36 -7.12 17.56
CA ARG A 417 32.35 -5.70 17.94
C ARG A 417 33.57 -4.95 17.39
N LYS A 418 34.78 -5.54 17.42
CA LYS A 418 36.03 -4.95 16.90
C LYS A 418 36.10 -4.89 15.37
N LYS A 419 35.47 -5.82 14.64
CA LYS A 419 35.41 -5.77 13.16
C LYS A 419 34.41 -4.73 12.62
N VAL A 420 33.54 -4.20 13.48
CA VAL A 420 32.44 -3.27 13.14
C VAL A 420 32.66 -1.87 13.73
N SER A 421 33.59 -1.70 14.68
CA SER A 421 34.03 -0.44 15.29
C SER A 421 35.28 0.11 14.63
#